data_AF-A0A945ZQQ6-F1
#
_entry.id   AF-A0A945ZQQ6-F1
#
_cell.length_a   1.000
_cell.length_b   1.000
_cell.length_c   1.000
_cell.angle_alpha   90.00
_cell.angle_beta   90.00
_cell.angle_gamma   90.00
#
_symmetry.space_group_name_H-M   'P 1'
#
loop_
_entity.id
_entity.type
_entity.pdbx_description
1 polymer ?
#
loop_
_entity_poly.entity_id
_entity_poly.type
_entity_poly.pdbx_seq_one_letter_code
_entity_poly.pdbx_strand_id
1 'polypeptide(L)'
;MGIEYIGEWTLLAWTGRFLVALAFASALAAVISFLNRWNDWGKRAFQIHAWSTFSVIALVFLLFGFHRYEFQYIWKHLNNEMPMRFIFSAFWGGQEGGFLLWMFWHNVLGLILLRKQTKWT
;
A
#
# COMPACT_ATOMS: atom_id res chain seq x y z
N MET A 1 2.98 -29.56 2.73
CA MET A 1 2.28 -29.14 1.49
C MET A 1 0.92 -28.60 1.92
N GLY A 2 0.65 -27.33 1.69
CA GLY A 2 -0.66 -26.73 1.96
C GLY A 2 -1.66 -27.13 0.89
N ILE A 3 -2.96 -27.08 1.21
CA ILE A 3 -4.04 -27.25 0.25
C ILE A 3 -4.02 -26.01 -0.67
N GLU A 4 -3.89 -26.23 -1.98
CA GLU A 4 -3.97 -25.18 -3.00
C GLU A 4 -5.32 -25.29 -3.70
N TYR A 5 -6.15 -24.25 -3.60
CA TYR A 5 -7.48 -24.24 -4.23
C TYR A 5 -7.37 -23.73 -5.66
N ILE A 6 -8.05 -24.41 -6.59
CA ILE A 6 -8.03 -24.07 -8.01
C ILE A 6 -8.67 -22.68 -8.22
N GLY A 7 -7.96 -21.78 -8.88
CA GLY A 7 -8.46 -20.44 -9.25
C GLY A 7 -8.07 -19.31 -8.31
N GLU A 8 -7.34 -19.57 -7.23
CA GLU A 8 -6.81 -18.54 -6.33
C GLU A 8 -5.78 -17.64 -7.01
N TRP A 9 -5.83 -16.34 -6.70
CA TRP A 9 -4.83 -15.38 -7.18
C TRP A 9 -3.59 -15.36 -6.25
N THR A 10 -2.95 -16.51 -6.10
CA THR A 10 -1.79 -16.73 -5.20
C THR A 10 -0.63 -15.81 -5.52
N LEU A 11 -0.33 -15.58 -6.81
CA LEU A 11 0.71 -14.65 -7.25
C LEU A 11 0.47 -13.22 -6.74
N LEU A 12 -0.79 -12.76 -6.76
CA LEU A 12 -1.13 -11.44 -6.25
C LEU A 12 -1.05 -11.39 -4.73
N ALA A 13 -1.35 -12.49 -4.03
CA ALA A 13 -1.11 -12.58 -2.60
C ALA A 13 0.39 -12.45 -2.26
N TRP A 14 1.27 -13.15 -2.99
CA TRP A 14 2.73 -13.01 -2.83
C TRP A 14 3.21 -11.61 -3.15
N THR A 15 2.69 -11.03 -4.24
CA THR A 15 3.02 -9.66 -4.65
C THR A 15 2.58 -8.66 -3.59
N GLY A 16 1.37 -8.77 -3.06
CA GLY A 16 0.87 -7.91 -1.98
C GLY A 16 1.71 -8.01 -0.72
N ARG A 17 2.05 -9.24 -0.28
CA ARG A 17 2.94 -9.46 0.88
C ARG A 17 4.31 -8.83 0.68
N PHE A 18 4.91 -9.03 -0.50
CA PHE A 18 6.19 -8.44 -0.87
C PHE A 18 6.13 -6.91 -0.85
N LEU A 19 5.12 -6.30 -1.47
CA LEU A 19 4.94 -4.85 -1.51
C LEU A 19 4.75 -4.24 -0.12
N VAL A 20 3.97 -4.88 0.76
CA VAL A 20 3.80 -4.45 2.15
C VAL A 20 5.13 -4.53 2.92
N ALA A 21 5.85 -5.65 2.79
CA ALA A 21 7.16 -5.81 3.42
C ALA A 21 8.18 -4.79 2.89
N LEU A 22 8.19 -4.54 1.58
CA LEU A 22 9.05 -3.55 0.93
C LEU A 22 8.71 -2.14 1.41
N ALA A 23 7.43 -1.78 1.48
CA ALA A 23 6.98 -0.49 2.00
C ALA A 23 7.47 -0.29 3.45
N PHE A 24 7.32 -1.30 4.30
CA PHE A 24 7.77 -1.23 5.69
C PHE A 24 9.29 -1.12 5.82
N ALA A 25 10.04 -2.00 5.14
CA ALA A 25 11.50 -2.02 5.20
C ALA A 25 12.13 -0.73 4.66
N SER A 26 11.60 -0.21 3.55
CA SER A 26 12.08 1.06 2.96
C SER A 26 11.72 2.28 3.81
N ALA A 27 10.60 2.28 4.53
CA ALA A 27 10.29 3.33 5.51
C ALA A 27 11.33 3.35 6.65
N LEU A 28 11.69 2.19 7.20
CA LEU A 28 12.73 2.09 8.23
C LEU A 28 14.09 2.52 7.69
N ALA A 29 14.45 2.09 6.48
CA ALA A 29 15.68 2.52 5.82
C ALA A 29 15.72 4.04 5.61
N ALA A 30 14.59 4.66 5.28
CA ALA A 30 14.48 6.12 5.15
C ALA A 30 14.76 6.81 6.47
N VAL A 31 14.11 6.37 7.56
CA VAL A 31 14.33 6.91 8.91
C VAL A 31 15.80 6.79 9.32
N ILE A 32 16.40 5.61 9.21
CA ILE A 32 17.82 5.38 9.55
C ILE A 32 18.72 6.27 8.72
N SER A 33 18.47 6.40 7.42
CA SER A 33 19.27 7.23 6.53
C SER A 33 19.20 8.71 6.91
N PHE A 34 18.01 9.24 7.20
CA PHE A 34 17.84 10.63 7.62
C PHE A 34 18.49 10.91 8.98
N LEU A 35 18.40 10.00 9.95
CA LEU A 35 19.10 10.12 11.24
C LEU A 35 20.62 10.14 11.08
N ASN A 36 21.16 9.40 10.12
CA ASN A 36 22.60 9.38 9.80
C ASN A 36 23.03 10.48 8.80
N ARG A 37 22.12 11.41 8.44
CA ARG A 37 22.35 12.48 7.45
C ARG A 37 22.70 11.97 6.05
N TRP A 38 22.33 10.73 5.72
CA TRP A 38 22.45 10.14 4.38
C TRP A 38 21.25 10.56 3.53
N ASN A 39 21.15 11.85 3.23
CA ASN A 39 19.96 12.46 2.66
C ASN A 39 19.52 11.80 1.34
N ASP A 40 20.45 11.51 0.42
CA ASP A 40 20.09 10.90 -0.87
C ASP A 40 19.53 9.49 -0.72
N TRP A 41 20.09 8.69 0.19
CA TRP A 41 19.58 7.36 0.51
C TRP A 41 18.23 7.42 1.22
N GLY A 42 18.04 8.38 2.13
CA GLY A 42 16.76 8.62 2.80
C GLY A 42 15.66 9.00 1.81
N LYS A 43 15.96 9.89 0.87
CA LYS A 43 15.05 10.31 -0.21
C LYS A 43 14.65 9.13 -1.10
N ARG A 44 15.62 8.32 -1.55
CA ARG A 44 15.36 7.13 -2.38
C ARG A 44 14.55 6.08 -1.63
N ALA A 45 14.90 5.80 -0.38
CA ALA A 45 14.17 4.85 0.46
C ALA A 45 12.72 5.31 0.70
N PHE A 46 12.50 6.60 0.96
CA PHE A 46 11.15 7.17 1.07
C PHE A 46 10.35 7.06 -0.24
N GLN A 47 10.98 7.28 -1.39
CA GLN A 47 10.34 7.08 -2.70
C GLN A 47 9.93 5.62 -2.92
N ILE A 48 10.79 4.65 -2.55
CA ILE A 48 10.48 3.23 -2.63
C ILE A 48 9.29 2.88 -1.71
N HIS A 49 9.27 3.42 -0.49
CA HIS A 49 8.14 3.28 0.43
C HIS A 49 6.84 3.79 -0.22
N ALA A 50 6.86 5.01 -0.73
CA ALA A 50 5.70 5.65 -1.33
C ALA A 50 5.15 4.85 -2.52
N TRP A 51 6.01 4.47 -3.47
CA TRP A 51 5.60 3.68 -4.63
C TRP A 51 5.12 2.27 -4.26
N SER A 52 5.71 1.65 -3.25
CA SER A 52 5.25 0.35 -2.75
C SER A 52 3.86 0.47 -2.13
N THR A 53 3.60 1.49 -1.30
CA THR A 53 2.27 1.76 -0.73
C THR A 53 1.23 2.04 -1.80
N PHE A 54 1.54 2.86 -2.81
CA PHE A 54 0.61 3.12 -3.92
C PHE A 54 0.30 1.85 -4.72
N SER A 55 1.30 0.98 -4.90
CA SER A 55 1.12 -0.32 -5.56
C SER A 55 0.23 -1.26 -4.75
N VAL A 56 0.35 -1.28 -3.42
CA VAL A 56 -0.57 -2.02 -2.52
C VAL A 56 -1.99 -1.51 -2.68
N ILE A 57 -2.19 -0.19 -2.67
CA ILE A 57 -3.52 0.42 -2.83
C ILE A 57 -4.13 0.04 -4.18
N ALA A 58 -3.37 0.18 -5.26
CA ALA A 58 -3.81 -0.22 -6.60
C ALA A 58 -4.17 -1.71 -6.68
N LEU A 59 -3.36 -2.57 -6.06
CA LEU A 59 -3.65 -4.00 -5.96
C LEU A 59 -4.94 -4.27 -5.20
N VAL A 60 -5.18 -3.61 -4.07
CA VAL A 60 -6.41 -3.76 -3.30
C VAL A 60 -7.63 -3.33 -4.13
N PHE A 61 -7.56 -2.21 -4.85
CA PHE A 61 -8.63 -1.79 -5.76
C PHE A 61 -8.86 -2.77 -6.92
N LEU A 62 -7.80 -3.39 -7.45
CA LEU A 62 -7.92 -4.47 -8.43
C LEU A 62 -8.71 -5.64 -7.84
N LEU A 63 -8.37 -6.08 -6.63
CA LEU A 63 -9.04 -7.19 -5.94
C LEU A 63 -10.51 -6.88 -5.62
N PHE A 64 -10.83 -5.64 -5.23
CA PHE A 64 -12.21 -5.18 -5.09
C PHE A 64 -12.97 -5.25 -6.43
N GLY A 65 -12.39 -4.73 -7.51
CA GLY A 65 -13.04 -4.70 -8.83
C GLY A 65 -13.38 -6.10 -9.35
N PHE A 66 -12.51 -7.08 -9.10
CA PHE A 66 -12.72 -8.47 -9.49
C PHE A 66 -13.40 -9.35 -8.43
N HIS A 67 -13.92 -8.75 -7.35
CA HIS A 67 -14.67 -9.47 -6.30
C HIS A 67 -13.90 -10.69 -5.76
N ARG A 68 -12.61 -10.52 -5.50
CA ARG A 68 -11.69 -11.58 -5.06
C ARG A 68 -11.84 -11.87 -3.57
N TYR A 69 -12.84 -12.67 -3.23
CA TYR A 69 -13.23 -13.00 -1.86
C TYR A 69 -12.26 -13.92 -1.11
N GLU A 70 -11.27 -14.52 -1.78
CA GLU A 70 -10.21 -15.27 -1.09
C GLU A 70 -9.32 -14.36 -0.23
N PHE A 71 -9.32 -13.06 -0.49
CA PHE A 71 -8.65 -12.08 0.33
C PHE A 71 -9.60 -11.62 1.44
N GLN A 72 -9.24 -11.91 2.69
CA GLN A 72 -10.08 -11.65 3.87
C GLN A 72 -10.59 -10.20 3.96
N TYR A 73 -9.75 -9.22 3.58
CA TYR A 73 -10.16 -7.82 3.57
C TYR A 73 -11.32 -7.56 2.59
N ILE A 74 -11.24 -8.13 1.38
CA ILE A 74 -12.29 -8.00 0.36
C ILE A 74 -13.57 -8.68 0.83
N TRP A 75 -13.47 -9.90 1.36
CA TRP A 75 -14.62 -10.63 1.89
C TRP A 75 -15.35 -9.91 3.04
N LYS A 76 -14.61 -9.21 3.91
CA LYS A 76 -15.23 -8.44 5.00
C LYS A 76 -15.93 -7.16 4.54
N HIS A 77 -15.50 -6.58 3.43
CA HIS A 77 -15.88 -5.21 3.04
C HIS A 77 -16.63 -5.11 1.70
N LEU A 78 -16.78 -6.20 0.97
CA LEU A 78 -17.47 -6.26 -0.32
C LEU A 78 -18.58 -7.32 -0.31
N ASN A 79 -19.65 -7.09 -1.07
CA ASN A 79 -20.70 -8.07 -1.37
C ASN A 79 -21.15 -7.92 -2.84
N ASN A 80 -21.66 -8.98 -3.46
CA ASN A 80 -22.10 -9.03 -4.86
C ASN A 80 -23.24 -8.06 -5.18
N GLU A 81 -24.07 -7.73 -4.19
CA GLU A 81 -25.17 -6.77 -4.34
C GLU A 81 -24.71 -5.32 -4.22
N MET A 82 -23.44 -5.07 -3.88
CA MET A 82 -22.93 -3.73 -3.63
C MET A 82 -22.75 -2.96 -4.94
N PRO A 83 -23.40 -1.79 -5.10
CA PRO A 83 -23.15 -0.94 -6.26
C PRO A 83 -21.68 -0.51 -6.35
N MET A 84 -21.07 -0.62 -7.53
CA MET A 84 -19.65 -0.31 -7.78
C MET A 84 -19.20 1.06 -7.23
N ARG A 85 -20.08 2.06 -7.22
CA ARG A 85 -19.81 3.41 -6.66
C ARG A 85 -19.37 3.39 -5.18
N PHE A 86 -19.71 2.34 -4.43
CA PHE A 86 -19.37 2.22 -3.01
C PHE A 86 -18.06 1.48 -2.75
N ILE A 87 -17.40 0.91 -3.78
CA ILE A 87 -16.09 0.26 -3.63
C ILE A 87 -15.06 1.22 -3.05
N PHE A 88 -15.10 2.48 -3.47
CA PHE A 88 -14.17 3.49 -2.96
C PHE A 88 -14.36 3.72 -1.45
N SER A 89 -15.61 3.76 -0.98
CA SER A 89 -15.91 3.84 0.47
C SER A 89 -15.57 2.55 1.21
N ALA A 90 -15.76 1.38 0.58
CA ALA A 90 -15.43 0.09 1.15
C ALA A 90 -13.91 -0.06 1.40
N PHE A 91 -13.08 0.54 0.55
CA PHE A 91 -11.61 0.48 0.65
C PHE A 91 -11.07 0.97 2.00
N TRP A 92 -11.69 1.96 2.65
CA TRP A 92 -11.27 2.43 3.98
C TRP A 92 -12.29 2.13 5.08
N GLY A 93 -13.23 1.21 4.84
CA GLY A 93 -14.25 0.84 5.82
C GLY A 93 -13.71 0.06 7.02
N GLY A 94 -12.52 -0.53 6.88
CA GLY A 94 -11.79 -1.22 7.95
C GLY A 94 -10.51 -0.50 8.36
N GLN A 95 -9.96 -0.89 9.52
CA GLN A 95 -8.74 -0.29 10.08
C GLN A 95 -7.55 -0.33 9.11
N GLU A 96 -7.32 -1.47 8.44
CA GLU A 96 -6.23 -1.66 7.48
C GLU A 96 -6.33 -0.69 6.30
N GLY A 97 -7.54 -0.53 5.75
CA GLY A 97 -7.82 0.42 4.69
C GLY A 97 -7.66 1.88 5.13
N GLY A 98 -8.09 2.20 6.35
CA GLY A 98 -7.84 3.51 6.97
C GLY A 98 -6.35 3.82 7.06
N PHE A 99 -5.52 2.85 7.47
CA PHE A 99 -4.07 3.03 7.48
C PHE A 99 -3.50 3.27 6.08
N LEU A 100 -3.95 2.52 5.06
CA LEU A 100 -3.54 2.75 3.68
C LEU A 100 -3.95 4.14 3.17
N LEU A 101 -5.15 4.62 3.51
CA LEU A 101 -5.62 5.96 3.13
C LEU A 101 -4.77 7.06 3.77
N TRP A 102 -4.45 6.95 5.06
CA TRP A 102 -3.60 7.93 5.73
C TRP A 102 -2.16 7.90 5.20
N MET A 103 -1.58 6.70 5.01
CA MET A 103 -0.26 6.56 4.39
C MET A 103 -0.23 7.14 2.97
N PHE A 104 -1.31 7.01 2.18
CA PHE A 104 -1.42 7.63 0.87
C PHE A 104 -1.19 9.14 0.95
N TRP A 105 -1.92 9.84 1.82
CA TRP A 105 -1.78 11.29 1.95
C TRP A 105 -0.43 11.71 2.54
N HIS A 106 0.11 10.97 3.52
CA HIS A 106 1.47 11.22 4.01
C HIS A 106 2.53 11.06 2.91
N ASN A 107 2.38 10.06 2.05
CA ASN A 107 3.29 9.83 0.93
C ASN A 107 3.16 10.92 -0.15
N VAL A 108 1.95 11.34 -0.48
CA VAL A 108 1.72 12.48 -1.39
C VAL A 108 2.40 13.74 -0.85
N LEU A 109 2.16 14.09 0.41
CA LEU A 109 2.76 15.26 1.04
C LEU A 109 4.29 15.14 1.13
N GLY A 110 4.80 13.99 1.55
CA GLY A 110 6.24 13.73 1.64
C GLY A 110 6.94 13.84 0.28
N LEU A 111 6.35 13.28 -0.79
CA LEU A 111 6.89 13.40 -2.14
C LEU A 111 6.88 14.84 -2.66
N ILE A 112 5.86 15.63 -2.31
CA ILE A 112 5.82 17.07 -2.63
C ILE A 112 6.93 17.82 -1.88
N LEU A 113 7.13 17.53 -0.60
CA LEU A 113 8.19 18.14 0.21
C LEU A 113 9.58 17.81 -0.32
N LEU A 114 9.82 16.58 -0.77
CA LEU A 114 11.09 16.17 -1.36
C LEU A 114 11.44 16.92 -2.66
N ARG A 115 10.46 17.47 -3.37
CA ARG A 115 10.69 18.27 -4.60
C ARG A 115 11.07 19.72 -4.30
N LYS A 116 10.68 20.25 -3.15
CA LYS A 116 11.00 21.63 -2.79
C LYS A 116 12.42 21.67 -2.24
N GLN A 117 13.28 22.47 -2.86
CA GLN A 117 14.57 22.90 -2.27
C GLN A 117 14.25 23.85 -1.11
N THR A 118 13.89 23.29 0.04
CA THR A 118 13.75 24.04 1.28
C THR A 118 15.10 24.08 2.00
N LYS A 119 15.29 25.00 2.95
CA LYS A 119 16.48 25.02 3.81
C LYS A 119 16.72 23.69 4.59
N TRP A 120 15.75 22.78 4.56
CA TRP A 120 15.70 21.53 5.31
C TRP A 120 15.86 20.25 4.45
N THR A 121 16.02 20.39 3.13
CA THR A 121 16.05 19.27 2.15
C THR A 121 17.20 19.40 1.18
#